data_AF-A0A356J186-F1
#
_entry.id   AF-A0A356J186-F1
#
_cell.length_a   1.000
_cell.length_b   1.000
_cell.length_c   1.000
_cell.angle_alpha   90.00
_cell.angle_beta   90.00
_cell.angle_gamma   90.00
#
_symmetry.space_group_name_H-M   'P 1'
#
loop_
_entity.id
_entity.type
_entity.pdbx_description
1 polymer ?
#
loop_
_entity_poly.entity_id
_entity_poly.type
_entity_poly.pdbx_seq_one_letter_code
_entity_poly.pdbx_strand_id
1 'polypeptide(L)'
;MKRTSLVVLTLVLGLSVNAHAQATGLMEVRNKVLTESREIKALLPATKDVILVSSMVDSCILTASQLDAYFSQLGIFNTIKKDDITPAAVNFLEQWLTGIKNTNDLNIKSLNAVTQGIQAKTKLHLERLTGYFTDLNTQIEQELAQLAALKKALGI
;
A
#
# COMPACT_ATOMS: atom_id res chain seq x y z
N MET A 1 39.94 3.05 -0.49
CA MET A 1 39.12 4.08 0.20
C MET A 1 38.27 4.92 -0.76
N LYS A 2 38.80 5.54 -1.82
CA LYS A 2 37.99 6.39 -2.74
C LYS A 2 36.85 5.67 -3.48
N ARG A 3 37.00 4.39 -3.84
CA ARG A 3 35.95 3.61 -4.55
C ARG A 3 34.81 3.13 -3.64
N THR A 4 35.11 2.75 -2.40
CA THR A 4 34.09 2.31 -1.42
C THR A 4 33.22 3.48 -0.95
N SER A 5 33.82 4.65 -0.71
CA SER A 5 33.05 5.86 -0.36
C SER A 5 32.15 6.33 -1.51
N LEU A 6 32.57 6.15 -2.77
CA LEU A 6 31.75 6.49 -3.93
C LEU A 6 30.53 5.56 -4.04
N VAL A 7 30.72 4.25 -3.87
CA VAL A 7 29.62 3.26 -3.94
C VAL A 7 28.59 3.49 -2.83
N VAL A 8 29.01 3.77 -1.60
CA VAL A 8 28.10 4.09 -0.49
C VAL A 8 27.33 5.39 -0.77
N LEU A 9 27.99 6.40 -1.33
CA LEU A 9 27.35 7.67 -1.67
C LEU A 9 26.30 7.50 -2.78
N THR A 10 26.59 6.70 -3.83
CA THR A 10 25.63 6.40 -4.90
C THR A 10 24.47 5.54 -4.38
N LEU A 11 24.72 4.63 -3.43
CA LEU A 11 23.67 3.82 -2.80
C LEU A 11 22.74 4.71 -1.95
N VAL A 12 23.30 5.61 -1.15
CA VAL A 12 22.54 6.53 -0.28
C VAL A 12 21.74 7.55 -1.08
N LEU A 13 22.29 8.05 -2.19
CA LEU A 13 21.59 8.95 -3.11
C LEU A 13 20.52 8.21 -3.92
N GLY A 14 20.77 6.98 -4.37
CA GLY A 14 19.76 6.16 -5.07
C GLY A 14 18.57 5.77 -4.18
N LEU A 15 18.82 5.46 -2.91
CA LEU A 15 17.76 5.11 -1.95
C LEU A 15 16.91 6.31 -1.54
N SER A 16 17.47 7.52 -1.47
CA SER A 16 16.72 8.72 -1.07
C SER A 16 15.80 9.27 -2.16
N VAL A 17 16.19 9.15 -3.44
CA VAL A 17 15.33 9.55 -4.57
C VAL A 17 14.18 8.56 -4.76
N ASN A 18 14.42 7.25 -4.57
CA ASN A 18 13.37 6.23 -4.64
C ASN A 18 12.40 6.32 -3.46
N ALA A 19 12.88 6.54 -2.22
CA ALA A 19 11.99 6.66 -1.05
C ALA A 19 10.96 7.80 -1.20
N HIS A 20 11.33 8.92 -1.82
CA HIS A 20 10.37 10.01 -2.09
C HIS A 20 9.43 9.73 -3.25
N ALA A 21 9.87 9.02 -4.30
CA ALA A 21 9.01 8.62 -5.43
C ALA A 21 8.02 7.48 -5.07
N GLN A 22 8.33 6.71 -4.04
CA GLN A 22 7.56 5.52 -3.67
C GLN A 22 6.55 5.79 -2.55
N ALA A 23 6.90 6.69 -1.61
CA ALA A 23 5.92 7.33 -0.73
C ALA A 23 4.82 8.06 -1.53
N THR A 24 5.15 8.63 -2.71
CA THR A 24 4.14 9.19 -3.61
C THR A 24 3.27 8.13 -4.29
N GLY A 25 3.79 6.93 -4.56
CA GLY A 25 3.03 5.85 -5.17
C GLY A 25 1.93 5.31 -4.24
N LEU A 26 2.26 5.01 -2.98
CA LEU A 26 1.29 4.47 -2.03
C LEU A 26 0.20 5.50 -1.75
N MET A 27 0.57 6.79 -1.73
CA MET A 27 -0.34 7.90 -1.54
C MET A 27 -1.25 8.10 -2.77
N GLU A 28 -0.73 7.89 -3.98
CA GLU A 28 -1.53 7.89 -5.21
C GLU A 28 -2.59 6.78 -5.19
N VAL A 29 -2.20 5.56 -4.83
CA VAL A 29 -3.15 4.44 -4.72
C VAL A 29 -4.21 4.70 -3.66
N ARG A 30 -3.81 5.23 -2.49
CA ARG A 30 -4.74 5.67 -1.44
C ARG A 30 -5.77 6.68 -1.97
N ASN A 31 -5.34 7.64 -2.78
CA ASN A 31 -6.23 8.63 -3.38
C ASN A 31 -7.17 8.03 -4.44
N LYS A 32 -6.68 7.08 -5.25
CA LYS A 32 -7.49 6.32 -6.21
C LYS A 32 -8.58 5.52 -5.48
N VAL A 33 -8.21 4.76 -4.44
CA VAL A 33 -9.15 3.97 -3.62
C VAL A 33 -10.20 4.86 -2.96
N LEU A 34 -9.83 6.03 -2.43
CA LEU A 34 -10.80 6.97 -1.85
C LEU A 34 -11.75 7.58 -2.87
N THR A 35 -11.25 7.88 -4.06
CA THR A 35 -12.09 8.40 -5.16
C THR A 35 -13.09 7.33 -5.59
N GLU A 36 -12.60 6.12 -5.84
CA GLU A 36 -13.41 4.96 -6.22
C GLU A 36 -14.46 4.64 -5.15
N SER A 37 -14.10 4.71 -3.85
CA SER A 37 -15.04 4.53 -2.74
C SER A 37 -16.25 5.47 -2.82
N ARG A 38 -16.04 6.74 -3.19
CA ARG A 38 -17.13 7.71 -3.36
C ARG A 38 -18.03 7.34 -4.54
N GLU A 39 -17.44 6.91 -5.64
CA GLU A 39 -18.18 6.49 -6.83
C GLU A 39 -19.01 5.22 -6.56
N ILE A 40 -18.43 4.25 -5.87
CA ILE A 40 -19.11 3.00 -5.47
C ILE A 40 -20.23 3.28 -4.48
N LYS A 41 -19.99 4.14 -3.48
CA LYS A 41 -21.01 4.52 -2.49
C LYS A 41 -22.24 5.16 -3.15
N ALA A 42 -22.05 5.90 -4.25
CA ALA A 42 -23.15 6.48 -5.02
C ALA A 42 -24.02 5.44 -5.74
N LEU A 43 -23.57 4.18 -5.84
CA LEU A 43 -24.36 3.08 -6.43
C LEU A 43 -25.38 2.48 -5.46
N LEU A 44 -25.14 2.59 -4.15
CA LEU A 44 -25.94 1.93 -3.11
C LEU A 44 -27.46 2.17 -3.22
N PRO A 45 -27.96 3.39 -3.52
CA PRO A 45 -29.40 3.62 -3.57
C PRO A 45 -30.13 2.92 -4.73
N ALA A 46 -29.42 2.53 -5.78
CA ALA A 46 -30.03 2.06 -7.03
C ALA A 46 -29.53 0.67 -7.49
N THR A 47 -28.55 0.10 -6.79
CA THR A 47 -27.95 -1.19 -7.15
C THR A 47 -28.80 -2.36 -6.70
N LYS A 48 -28.81 -3.43 -7.50
CA LYS A 48 -29.31 -4.76 -7.09
C LYS A 48 -28.23 -5.59 -6.39
N ASP A 49 -26.98 -5.17 -6.50
CA ASP A 49 -25.80 -5.86 -5.97
C ASP A 49 -25.41 -5.32 -4.59
N VAL A 50 -26.40 -5.04 -3.73
CA VAL A 50 -26.20 -4.27 -2.48
C VAL A 50 -25.08 -4.85 -1.61
N ILE A 51 -25.04 -6.18 -1.47
CA ILE A 51 -24.02 -6.87 -0.65
C ILE A 51 -22.62 -6.62 -1.24
N LEU A 52 -22.44 -6.85 -2.54
CA LEU A 52 -21.15 -6.65 -3.21
C LEU A 52 -20.71 -5.18 -3.17
N VAL A 53 -21.63 -4.25 -3.43
CA VAL A 53 -21.34 -2.81 -3.37
C VAL A 53 -20.94 -2.39 -1.96
N SER A 54 -21.62 -2.85 -0.92
CA SER A 54 -21.22 -2.61 0.47
C SER A 54 -19.84 -3.20 0.77
N SER A 55 -19.56 -4.45 0.36
CA SER A 55 -18.24 -5.07 0.54
C SER A 55 -17.12 -4.29 -0.16
N MET A 56 -17.37 -3.76 -1.37
CA MET A 56 -16.42 -2.90 -2.05
C MET A 56 -16.15 -1.60 -1.26
N VAL A 57 -17.19 -0.94 -0.75
CA VAL A 57 -17.03 0.26 0.10
C VAL A 57 -16.23 -0.05 1.36
N ASP A 58 -16.56 -1.14 2.06
CA ASP A 58 -15.88 -1.55 3.29
C ASP A 58 -14.41 -1.84 3.03
N SER A 59 -14.09 -2.55 1.94
CA SER A 59 -12.70 -2.81 1.55
C SER A 59 -11.93 -1.52 1.25
N CYS A 60 -12.57 -0.52 0.62
CA CYS A 60 -11.94 0.79 0.38
C CYS A 60 -11.63 1.51 1.69
N ILE A 61 -12.58 1.54 2.63
CA ILE A 61 -12.43 2.21 3.93
C ILE A 61 -11.29 1.55 4.72
N LEU A 62 -11.29 0.21 4.77
CA LEU A 62 -10.26 -0.55 5.45
C LEU A 62 -8.88 -0.25 4.87
N THR A 63 -8.69 -0.39 3.56
CA THR A 63 -7.41 -0.13 2.89
C THR A 63 -6.94 1.31 3.09
N ALA A 64 -7.84 2.30 2.94
CA ALA A 64 -7.48 3.70 3.15
C ALA A 64 -7.06 3.98 4.61
N SER A 65 -7.76 3.42 5.59
CA SER A 65 -7.43 3.57 7.01
C SER A 65 -6.06 2.98 7.36
N GLN A 66 -5.72 1.83 6.76
CA GLN A 66 -4.42 1.19 6.95
C GLN A 66 -3.28 2.01 6.34
N LEU A 67 -3.50 2.60 5.17
CA LEU A 67 -2.54 3.48 4.51
C LEU A 67 -2.36 4.79 5.28
N ASP A 68 -3.44 5.39 5.77
CA ASP A 68 -3.36 6.60 6.61
C ASP A 68 -2.58 6.35 7.89
N ALA A 69 -2.83 5.21 8.55
CA ALA A 69 -2.06 4.80 9.71
C ALA A 69 -0.58 4.55 9.37
N TYR A 70 -0.29 3.91 8.23
CA TYR A 70 1.08 3.75 7.73
C TYR A 70 1.79 5.09 7.52
N PHE A 71 1.16 6.06 6.84
CA PHE A 71 1.75 7.39 6.63
C PHE A 71 1.94 8.16 7.94
N SER A 72 1.02 8.02 8.90
CA SER A 72 1.20 8.58 10.23
C SER A 72 2.42 8.00 10.95
N GLN A 73 2.62 6.68 10.85
CA GLN A 73 3.78 6.01 11.45
C GLN A 73 5.08 6.39 10.73
N LEU A 74 5.10 6.46 9.40
CA LEU A 74 6.23 6.98 8.64
C LEU A 74 6.59 8.41 9.04
N GLY A 75 5.58 9.26 9.28
CA GLY A 75 5.79 10.62 9.81
C GLY A 75 6.57 10.60 11.13
N ILE A 76 6.24 9.67 12.03
CA ILE A 76 6.96 9.47 13.29
C ILE A 76 8.38 8.95 13.02
N PHE A 77 8.55 7.94 12.16
CA PHE A 77 9.87 7.41 11.81
C PHE A 77 10.80 8.46 11.19
N ASN A 78 10.26 9.37 10.37
CA ASN A 78 11.02 10.47 9.78
C ASN A 78 11.53 11.50 10.81
N THR A 79 10.99 11.50 12.04
CA THR A 79 11.50 12.33 13.13
C THR A 79 12.65 11.69 13.91
N ILE A 80 12.90 10.39 13.71
CA ILE A 80 14.03 9.68 14.32
C ILE A 80 15.30 10.05 13.55
N LYS A 81 16.36 10.44 14.27
CA LYS A 81 17.64 10.74 13.63
C LYS A 81 18.19 9.50 12.94
N LYS A 82 18.88 9.68 11.81
CA LYS A 82 19.44 8.57 11.00
C LYS A 82 20.28 7.58 11.82
N ASP A 83 21.01 8.07 12.82
CA ASP A 83 21.88 7.26 13.67
C ASP A 83 21.12 6.46 14.74
N ASP A 84 19.83 6.76 14.95
CA ASP A 84 18.95 6.12 15.93
C ASP A 84 18.00 5.09 15.28
N ILE A 85 18.18 4.75 13.99
CA ILE A 85 17.38 3.72 13.31
C ILE A 85 17.73 2.35 13.92
N THR A 86 16.81 1.81 14.70
CA THR A 86 16.99 0.51 15.36
C THR A 86 16.49 -0.65 14.49
N PRO A 87 17.00 -1.87 14.68
CA PRO A 87 16.45 -3.07 14.05
C PRO A 87 14.95 -3.27 14.35
N ALA A 88 14.51 -2.88 15.54
CA ALA A 88 13.12 -2.93 15.95
C ALA A 88 12.23 -2.02 15.09
N ALA A 89 12.68 -0.80 14.78
CA ALA A 89 11.98 0.12 13.89
C ALA A 89 11.80 -0.46 12.48
N VAL A 90 12.87 -1.06 11.93
CA VAL A 90 12.84 -1.68 10.61
C VAL A 90 11.91 -2.90 10.58
N ASN A 91 11.98 -3.76 11.60
CA ASN A 91 11.07 -4.91 11.73
C ASN A 91 9.61 -4.49 11.89
N PHE A 92 9.34 -3.39 12.59
CA PHE A 92 7.98 -2.87 12.74
C PHE A 92 7.40 -2.39 11.39
N LEU A 93 8.20 -1.67 10.59
CA LEU A 93 7.81 -1.24 9.25
C LEU A 93 7.53 -2.43 8.32
N GLU A 94 8.39 -3.45 8.36
CA GLU A 94 8.21 -4.69 7.59
C GLU A 94 6.91 -5.41 7.97
N GLN A 95 6.65 -5.57 9.27
CA GLN A 95 5.41 -6.19 9.77
C GLN A 95 4.17 -5.39 9.35
N TRP A 96 4.25 -4.06 9.40
CA TRP A 96 3.14 -3.18 9.01
C TRP A 96 2.80 -3.34 7.52
N LEU A 97 3.81 -3.20 6.65
CA LEU A 97 3.67 -3.37 5.20
C LEU A 97 3.12 -4.76 4.86
N THR A 98 3.65 -5.80 5.50
CA THR A 98 3.16 -7.18 5.35
C THR A 98 1.70 -7.32 5.79
N GLY A 99 1.30 -6.67 6.89
CA GLY A 99 -0.08 -6.66 7.38
C GLY A 99 -1.05 -5.99 6.40
N ILE A 100 -0.66 -4.86 5.79
CA ILE A 100 -1.45 -4.20 4.74
C ILE A 100 -1.61 -5.14 3.54
N LYS A 101 -0.51 -5.71 3.04
CA LYS A 101 -0.55 -6.65 1.91
C LYS A 101 -1.49 -7.83 2.18
N ASN A 102 -1.35 -8.49 3.34
CA ASN A 102 -2.17 -9.64 3.69
C ASN A 102 -3.67 -9.28 3.78
N THR A 103 -4.00 -8.12 4.34
CA THR A 103 -5.38 -7.63 4.40
C THR A 103 -5.93 -7.37 3.00
N ASN A 104 -5.10 -6.75 2.15
CA ASN A 104 -5.47 -6.42 0.79
C ASN A 104 -5.62 -7.67 -0.10
N ASP A 105 -4.79 -8.70 0.09
CA ASP A 105 -4.94 -10.01 -0.54
C ASP A 105 -6.28 -10.67 -0.18
N LEU A 106 -6.71 -10.56 1.08
CA LEU A 106 -8.03 -11.03 1.53
C LEU A 106 -9.17 -10.23 0.89
N ASN A 107 -9.02 -8.92 0.71
CA ASN A 107 -9.99 -8.07 0.02
C ASN A 107 -10.13 -8.51 -1.45
N ILE A 108 -9.02 -8.66 -2.18
CA ILE A 108 -9.03 -9.14 -3.57
C ILE A 108 -9.73 -10.49 -3.68
N LYS A 109 -9.38 -11.44 -2.80
CA LYS A 109 -10.00 -12.77 -2.79
C LYS A 109 -11.50 -12.72 -2.54
N SER A 110 -11.92 -11.92 -1.55
CA SER A 110 -13.34 -11.77 -1.20
C SER A 110 -14.15 -11.14 -2.32
N LEU A 111 -13.59 -10.11 -2.96
CA LEU A 111 -14.21 -9.39 -4.07
C LEU A 111 -14.36 -10.26 -5.33
N ASN A 112 -13.37 -11.09 -5.62
CA ASN A 112 -13.40 -12.01 -6.77
C ASN A 112 -14.25 -13.28 -6.54
N ALA A 113 -14.74 -13.52 -5.33
CA ALA A 113 -15.58 -14.69 -5.04
C ALA A 113 -16.99 -14.58 -5.68
N VAL A 114 -17.44 -13.37 -6.02
CA VAL A 114 -18.75 -13.12 -6.62
C VAL A 114 -18.60 -13.10 -8.14
N THR A 115 -19.19 -14.08 -8.84
CA THR A 115 -18.92 -14.31 -10.28
C THR A 115 -20.13 -14.31 -11.19
N GLN A 116 -21.37 -14.25 -10.67
CA GLN A 116 -22.59 -14.38 -11.49
C GLN A 116 -23.64 -13.33 -11.16
N GLY A 117 -24.32 -12.83 -12.21
CA GLY A 117 -25.50 -11.96 -12.07
C GLY A 117 -25.24 -10.49 -11.71
N ILE A 118 -23.98 -10.05 -11.70
CA ILE A 118 -23.58 -8.69 -11.31
C ILE A 118 -23.98 -7.67 -12.38
N GLN A 119 -24.49 -6.50 -11.97
CA GLN A 119 -24.80 -5.41 -12.88
C GLN A 119 -23.53 -4.86 -13.53
N ALA A 120 -23.61 -4.47 -14.81
CA ALA A 120 -22.44 -4.00 -15.58
C ALA A 120 -21.67 -2.85 -14.89
N LYS A 121 -22.39 -1.91 -14.27
CA LYS A 121 -21.76 -0.81 -13.53
C LYS A 121 -21.02 -1.30 -12.28
N THR A 122 -21.63 -2.18 -11.49
CA THR A 122 -20.98 -2.81 -10.33
C THR A 122 -19.73 -3.58 -10.75
N LYS A 123 -19.80 -4.32 -11.86
CA LYS A 123 -18.67 -5.08 -12.41
C LYS A 123 -17.49 -4.17 -12.79
N LEU A 124 -17.76 -3.04 -13.44
CA LEU A 124 -16.72 -2.08 -13.80
C LEU A 124 -15.96 -1.56 -12.57
N HIS A 125 -16.69 -1.19 -11.51
CA HIS A 125 -16.07 -0.70 -10.28
C HIS A 125 -15.31 -1.80 -9.54
N LEU A 126 -15.82 -3.04 -9.56
CA LEU A 126 -15.12 -4.21 -9.02
C LEU A 126 -13.77 -4.42 -9.73
N GLU A 127 -13.74 -4.37 -11.06
CA GLU A 127 -12.52 -4.52 -11.85
C GLU A 127 -11.49 -3.41 -11.55
N ARG A 128 -11.95 -2.15 -11.47
CA ARG A 128 -11.08 -1.02 -11.09
C ARG A 128 -10.49 -1.18 -9.71
N LEU A 129 -11.33 -1.50 -8.72
CA LEU A 129 -10.91 -1.64 -7.33
C LEU A 129 -9.91 -2.79 -7.15
N THR A 130 -10.16 -3.94 -7.77
CA THR A 130 -9.20 -5.06 -7.80
C THR A 130 -7.89 -4.66 -8.47
N GLY A 131 -7.93 -3.85 -9.52
CA GLY A 131 -6.75 -3.27 -10.14
C GLY A 131 -5.95 -2.40 -9.17
N TYR A 132 -6.60 -1.46 -8.47
CA TYR A 132 -5.95 -0.61 -7.47
C TYR A 132 -5.36 -1.39 -6.30
N PHE A 133 -6.02 -2.46 -5.86
CA PHE A 133 -5.47 -3.35 -4.83
C PHE A 133 -4.27 -4.15 -5.35
N THR A 134 -4.28 -4.56 -6.60
CA THR A 134 -3.12 -5.21 -7.22
C THR A 134 -1.92 -4.25 -7.29
N ASP A 135 -2.16 -3.02 -7.75
CA ASP A 135 -1.14 -1.96 -7.77
C ASP A 135 -0.58 -1.69 -6.37
N LEU A 136 -1.44 -1.65 -5.35
CA LEU A 136 -1.03 -1.49 -3.95
C LEU A 136 -0.05 -2.59 -3.53
N ASN A 137 -0.40 -3.85 -3.79
CA ASN A 137 0.45 -4.98 -3.45
C ASN A 137 1.81 -4.91 -4.13
N THR A 138 1.86 -4.57 -5.42
CA THR A 138 3.12 -4.40 -6.15
C THR A 138 4.00 -3.34 -5.52
N GLN A 139 3.43 -2.21 -5.09
CA GLN A 139 4.21 -1.16 -4.43
C GLN A 139 4.70 -1.57 -3.04
N ILE A 140 3.87 -2.26 -2.26
CA ILE A 140 4.27 -2.81 -0.96
C ILE A 140 5.40 -3.83 -1.13
N GLU A 141 5.36 -4.69 -2.14
CA GLU A 141 6.43 -5.65 -2.43
C GLU A 141 7.75 -4.95 -2.75
N GLN A 142 7.71 -3.84 -3.49
CA GLN A 142 8.89 -3.03 -3.75
C GLN A 142 9.45 -2.39 -2.47
N GLU A 143 8.61 -1.89 -1.58
CA GLU A 143 9.02 -1.35 -0.28
C GLU A 143 9.65 -2.42 0.62
N LEU A 144 9.03 -3.61 0.68
CA LEU A 144 9.56 -4.75 1.43
C LEU A 144 10.92 -5.21 0.89
N ALA A 145 11.10 -5.22 -0.44
CA ALA A 145 12.38 -5.55 -1.05
C ALA A 145 13.48 -4.53 -0.67
N GLN A 146 13.13 -3.25 -0.57
CA GLN A 146 14.07 -2.21 -0.13
C GLN A 146 14.41 -2.33 1.35
N LEU A 147 13.42 -2.59 2.21
CA LEU A 147 13.66 -2.87 3.63
C LEU A 147 14.58 -4.08 3.80
N ALA A 148 14.38 -5.16 3.04
CA ALA A 148 15.26 -6.33 3.07
C ALA A 148 16.71 -5.99 2.67
N ALA A 149 16.89 -5.13 1.64
CA ALA A 149 18.21 -4.66 1.24
C ALA A 149 18.87 -3.78 2.32
N LEU A 150 18.08 -2.93 2.99
CA LEU A 150 18.54 -2.10 4.10
C LEU A 150 18.98 -2.95 5.30
N LYS A 151 18.19 -3.94 5.69
CA LYS A 151 18.53 -4.90 6.76
C LYS A 151 19.88 -5.56 6.51
N LYS A 152 20.06 -6.09 5.29
CA LYS A 152 21.31 -6.69 4.85
C LYS A 152 22.50 -5.72 4.91
N ALA A 153 22.31 -4.45 4.52
CA ALA A 153 23.36 -3.43 4.55
C ALA A 153 23.74 -3.02 5.98
N LEU A 154 22.78 -3.02 6.90
CA LEU A 154 22.96 -2.69 8.31
C LEU A 154 23.42 -3.89 9.16
N GLY A 155 23.45 -5.10 8.59
CA GLY A 155 23.86 -6.33 9.29
C GLY A 155 22.84 -6.82 10.32
N ILE A 156 21.55 -6.51 10.09
CA ILE A 156 20.42 -6.82 10.99
C ILE A 156 19.38 -7.69 10.27
#